data_AF-A0A6N9HL96-F1
#
_entry.id   AF-A0A6N9HL96-F1
#
_cell.length_a   1.000
_cell.length_b   1.000
_cell.length_c   1.000
_cell.angle_alpha   90.00
_cell.angle_beta   90.00
_cell.angle_gamma   90.00
#
_symmetry.space_group_name_H-M   'P 1'
#
loop_
_entity.id
_entity.type
_entity.pdbx_description
1 polymer ?
#
loop_
_entity_poly.entity_id
_entity_poly.type
_entity_poly.pdbx_seq_one_letter_code
_entity_poly.pdbx_strand_id
1 'polypeptide(L)'
;MIFVWGKKPVYTHAGYVADFCPVCHATRAFAVQRIGMAWHLYYVTVSKGELAGYQRTCCDCGTVLPLEVAHYRQLSAEQLPLAQLEQTTNPHLSIRHADALAAAARMREAPLLMDEGERRRQLDAALRLQADALDEYESATRLDREVWWAIGGAFAFCVVVLMALRQQAPENMDTGFIIAFFLSLGAVAWQLSQMGERFLQRELLPKLARALAPLQPRPVEIDEALERLRGQGRKLAQRIDSARITQFLR
;
A
#
# COMPACT_ATOMS: atom_id res chain seq x y z
N MET A 1 -20.18 1.42 -29.47
CA MET A 1 -18.71 1.38 -29.33
C MET A 1 -18.34 2.32 -28.19
N ILE A 2 -17.90 1.79 -27.05
CA ILE A 2 -17.55 2.60 -25.87
C ILE A 2 -16.08 2.98 -26.01
N PHE A 3 -15.79 4.28 -26.13
CA PHE A 3 -14.43 4.80 -26.10
C PHE A 3 -14.04 5.03 -24.63
N VAL A 4 -13.10 4.23 -24.12
CA VAL A 4 -12.53 4.44 -22.79
C VAL A 4 -11.31 5.34 -22.93
N TRP A 5 -11.51 6.64 -22.73
CA TRP A 5 -10.44 7.64 -22.69
C TRP A 5 -10.31 8.22 -21.28
N GLY A 6 -9.09 8.58 -20.88
CA GLY A 6 -8.83 9.22 -19.59
C GLY A 6 -7.35 9.51 -19.38
N LYS A 7 -7.00 10.20 -18.28
CA LYS A 7 -5.62 10.29 -17.79
C LYS A 7 -5.43 9.24 -16.70
N LYS A 8 -4.35 8.46 -16.76
CA LYS A 8 -3.96 7.52 -15.71
C LYS A 8 -2.54 7.83 -15.22
N PRO A 9 -2.23 7.59 -13.93
CA PRO A 9 -0.88 7.70 -13.44
C PRO A 9 0.01 6.61 -14.05
N VAL A 10 1.20 7.02 -14.47
CA VAL A 10 2.28 6.17 -14.98
C VAL A 10 3.48 6.41 -14.10
N TYR A 11 3.96 5.33 -13.49
CA TYR A 11 5.11 5.36 -12.60
C TYR A 11 6.35 4.95 -13.38
N THR A 12 7.39 5.78 -13.31
CA THR A 12 8.67 5.52 -13.98
C THR A 12 9.79 5.68 -12.97
N HIS A 13 10.71 4.71 -12.93
CA HIS A 13 11.87 4.80 -12.05
C HIS A 13 12.72 6.03 -12.41
N ALA A 14 13.11 6.81 -11.41
CA ALA A 14 13.86 8.04 -11.58
C ALA A 14 15.22 8.04 -10.87
N GLY A 15 15.46 7.11 -9.94
CA GLY A 15 16.73 6.99 -9.22
C GLY A 15 16.52 6.61 -7.75
N TYR A 16 17.52 6.91 -6.92
CA TYR A 16 17.56 6.59 -5.50
C TYR A 16 17.99 7.80 -4.67
N VAL A 17 17.50 7.87 -3.44
CA VAL A 17 17.88 8.89 -2.44
C VAL A 17 17.99 8.27 -1.05
N ALA A 18 18.73 8.94 -0.15
CA ALA A 18 18.65 8.64 1.27
C ALA A 18 17.63 9.58 1.93
N ASP A 19 16.77 9.01 2.78
CA ASP A 19 15.81 9.80 3.56
C ASP A 19 15.40 9.12 4.87
N PHE A 20 14.63 9.81 5.72
CA PHE A 20 14.09 9.23 6.94
C PHE A 20 12.84 8.40 6.63
N CYS A 21 12.78 7.18 7.18
CA CYS A 21 11.61 6.32 7.08
C CYS A 21 10.83 6.27 8.40
N PRO A 22 9.56 6.74 8.45
CA PRO A 22 8.74 6.72 9.67
C PRO A 22 8.27 5.33 10.09
N VAL A 23 8.36 4.32 9.20
CA VAL A 23 8.06 2.92 9.54
C VAL A 23 9.30 2.19 10.07
N CYS A 24 10.48 2.49 9.53
CA CYS A 24 11.73 1.88 10.00
C CYS A 24 12.37 2.65 11.17
N HIS A 25 11.90 3.86 11.47
CA HIS A 25 12.47 4.76 12.48
C HIS A 25 13.97 5.02 12.28
N ALA A 26 14.39 5.16 11.03
CA ALA A 26 15.79 5.33 10.68
C ALA A 26 15.96 5.90 9.27
N THR A 27 17.15 6.44 9.01
CA THR A 27 17.62 6.75 7.66
C THR A 27 17.70 5.47 6.83
N ARG A 28 17.12 5.49 5.63
CA ARG A 28 17.06 4.37 4.69
C ARG A 28 17.26 4.85 3.25
N ALA A 29 17.60 3.89 2.38
CA ALA A 29 17.57 4.12 0.95
C ALA A 29 16.12 4.08 0.46
N PHE A 30 15.81 4.94 -0.51
CA PHE A 30 14.52 4.99 -1.16
C PHE A 30 14.69 4.93 -2.67
N ALA A 31 13.87 4.12 -3.34
CA ALA A 31 13.69 4.17 -4.79
C ALA A 31 12.70 5.28 -5.14
N VAL A 32 13.10 6.19 -6.02
CA VAL A 32 12.30 7.32 -6.48
C VAL A 32 11.57 6.97 -7.77
N GLN A 33 10.29 7.29 -7.80
CA GLN A 33 9.43 7.13 -8.96
C GLN A 33 8.86 8.49 -9.36
N ARG A 34 9.00 8.82 -10.64
CA ARG A 34 8.29 9.92 -11.29
C ARG A 34 6.87 9.46 -11.59
N ILE A 35 5.90 10.26 -11.16
CA ILE A 35 4.47 10.07 -11.45
C ILE A 35 4.12 10.99 -12.62
N GLY A 36 3.80 10.40 -13.77
CA GLY A 36 3.28 11.10 -14.93
C GLY A 36 1.79 10.83 -15.15
N MET A 37 1.01 11.81 -15.57
CA MET A 37 -0.38 11.62 -15.97
C MET A 37 -0.44 11.47 -17.49
N ALA A 38 -0.65 10.24 -17.95
CA ALA A 38 -0.66 9.91 -19.37
C ALA A 38 -2.09 9.67 -19.85
N TRP A 39 -2.40 10.16 -21.04
CA TRP A 39 -3.61 9.78 -21.75
C TRP A 39 -3.56 8.30 -22.12
N HIS A 40 -4.69 7.63 -21.95
CA HIS A 40 -4.87 6.26 -22.42
C HIS A 40 -6.10 6.14 -23.32
N LEU A 41 -5.99 5.25 -24.30
CA LEU A 41 -7.10 4.74 -25.08
C LEU A 41 -7.16 3.22 -24.84
N TYR A 42 -8.31 2.70 -24.40
CA TYR A 42 -8.46 1.29 -24.04
C TYR A 42 -7.38 0.79 -23.07
N TYR A 43 -7.06 1.59 -22.05
CA TYR A 43 -6.04 1.30 -21.04
C TYR A 43 -4.58 1.26 -21.55
N VAL A 44 -4.32 1.45 -22.84
CA VAL A 44 -2.96 1.57 -23.39
C VAL A 44 -2.50 3.03 -23.32
N THR A 45 -1.37 3.29 -22.67
CA THR A 45 -0.78 4.64 -22.59
C THR A 45 0.14 4.93 -23.75
N VAL A 46 -0.01 6.11 -24.35
CA VAL A 46 0.74 6.51 -25.54
C VAL A 46 2.00 7.33 -25.19
N SER A 47 2.20 7.72 -23.92
CA SER A 47 3.38 8.49 -23.49
C SER A 47 3.68 8.34 -21.98
N LYS A 48 4.81 8.91 -21.54
CA LYS A 48 5.19 9.02 -20.11
C LYS A 48 4.35 10.05 -19.31
N GLY A 49 3.43 10.76 -19.97
CA GLY A 49 2.52 11.71 -19.34
C GLY A 49 3.16 13.02 -18.83
N GLU A 50 2.31 14.00 -18.55
CA GLU A 50 2.68 15.26 -17.88
C GLU A 50 3.11 14.97 -16.43
N LEU A 51 4.15 15.63 -15.92
CA LEU A 51 4.61 15.40 -14.55
C LEU A 51 3.53 15.81 -13.55
N ALA A 52 3.07 14.87 -12.72
CA ALA A 52 2.17 15.16 -11.61
C ALA A 52 2.89 15.18 -10.25
N GLY A 53 4.05 14.53 -10.15
CA GLY A 53 4.85 14.58 -8.95
C GLY A 53 5.88 13.46 -8.87
N TYR A 54 6.43 13.28 -7.68
CA TYR A 54 7.35 12.21 -7.37
C TYR A 54 6.92 11.54 -6.07
N GLN A 55 7.19 10.25 -5.98
CA GLN A 55 7.09 9.49 -4.75
C GLN A 55 8.39 8.72 -4.54
N ARG A 56 8.60 8.31 -3.29
CA ARG A 56 9.74 7.49 -2.90
C ARG A 56 9.26 6.27 -2.13
N THR A 57 9.85 5.12 -2.42
CA THR A 57 9.53 3.85 -1.77
C THR A 57 10.73 3.38 -0.97
N CYS A 58 10.55 3.18 0.33
CA CYS A 58 11.62 2.70 1.21
C CYS A 58 12.08 1.31 0.75
N CYS A 59 13.38 1.15 0.49
CA CYS A 59 13.94 -0.11 0.02
C CYS A 59 13.89 -1.23 1.08
N ASP A 60 13.71 -0.87 2.35
CA ASP A 60 13.70 -1.83 3.48
C ASP A 60 12.31 -2.31 3.88
N CYS A 61 11.30 -1.44 3.83
CA CYS A 61 9.94 -1.76 4.28
C CYS A 61 8.86 -1.56 3.22
N GLY A 62 9.20 -1.02 2.05
CA GLY A 62 8.24 -0.78 0.98
C GLY A 62 7.21 0.32 1.27
N THR A 63 7.42 1.15 2.29
CA THR A 63 6.55 2.29 2.56
C THR A 63 6.74 3.34 1.46
N VAL A 64 5.63 3.74 0.84
CA VAL A 64 5.59 4.80 -0.18
C VAL A 64 5.30 6.12 0.51
N LEU A 65 6.09 7.15 0.19
CA LEU A 65 5.96 8.50 0.72
C LEU A 65 6.04 9.51 -0.42
N PRO A 66 5.36 10.67 -0.32
CA PRO A 66 5.56 11.75 -1.27
C PRO A 66 7.01 12.23 -1.24
N LEU A 67 7.54 12.62 -2.40
CA LEU A 67 8.88 13.18 -2.53
C LEU A 67 8.81 14.64 -2.94
N GLU A 68 9.35 15.51 -2.09
CA GLU A 68 9.61 16.91 -2.43
C GLU A 68 11.01 17.04 -3.04
N VAL A 69 11.08 17.14 -4.37
CA VAL A 69 12.36 17.12 -5.10
C VAL A 69 13.32 18.24 -4.66
N ALA A 70 12.79 19.40 -4.28
CA ALA A 70 13.57 20.55 -3.81
C ALA A 70 14.42 20.25 -2.56
N HIS A 71 14.09 19.19 -1.82
CA HIS A 71 14.86 18.76 -0.66
C HIS A 71 16.15 18.03 -1.02
N TYR A 72 16.32 17.59 -2.26
CA TYR A 72 17.44 16.77 -2.68
C TYR A 72 18.38 17.55 -3.58
N ARG A 73 19.68 17.32 -3.40
CA ARG A 73 20.70 17.91 -4.28
C ARG A 73 20.61 17.30 -5.68
N GLN A 74 20.44 15.99 -5.74
CA GLN A 74 20.29 15.20 -6.95
C GLN A 74 19.73 13.81 -6.61
N LEU A 75 19.30 13.09 -7.64
CA LEU A 75 18.95 11.67 -7.54
C LEU A 75 20.14 10.83 -7.99
N SER A 76 20.43 9.74 -7.26
CA SER A 76 21.42 8.74 -7.72
C SER A 76 20.78 7.82 -8.76
N ALA A 77 21.46 7.52 -9.86
CA ALA A 77 20.94 6.56 -10.84
C ALA A 77 20.88 5.12 -10.28
N GLU A 78 21.81 4.80 -9.37
CA GLU A 78 21.98 3.47 -8.78
C GLU A 78 21.77 3.48 -7.27
N GLN A 79 21.45 2.32 -6.70
CA GLN A 79 21.30 2.12 -5.26
C GLN A 79 22.68 1.98 -4.61
N LEU A 80 23.31 3.12 -4.33
CA LEU A 80 24.59 3.16 -3.61
C LEU A 80 24.41 2.79 -2.11
N PRO A 81 25.51 2.46 -1.40
CA PRO A 81 25.48 2.32 0.05
C PRO A 81 24.90 3.56 0.74
N LEU A 82 24.16 3.37 1.84
CA LEU A 82 23.37 4.42 2.47
C LEU A 82 24.15 5.70 2.78
N ALA A 83 25.36 5.57 3.33
CA ALA A 83 26.21 6.72 3.66
C ALA A 83 26.59 7.54 2.40
N GLN A 84 26.82 6.86 1.26
CA GLN A 84 27.11 7.53 0.00
C GLN A 84 25.86 8.19 -0.58
N LEU A 85 24.70 7.53 -0.51
CA LEU A 85 23.42 8.15 -0.91
C LEU A 85 23.13 9.40 -0.08
N GLU A 86 23.37 9.38 1.22
CA GLU A 86 23.17 10.54 2.09
C GLU A 86 24.04 11.71 1.66
N GLN A 87 25.36 11.50 1.53
CA GLN A 87 26.30 12.55 1.11
C GLN A 87 25.99 13.13 -0.27
N THR A 88 25.56 12.28 -1.22
CA THR A 88 25.34 12.70 -2.62
C THR A 88 23.96 13.29 -2.87
N THR A 89 22.92 12.77 -2.22
CA THR A 89 21.51 13.13 -2.51
C THR A 89 20.90 14.04 -1.45
N ASN A 90 21.27 13.87 -0.18
CA ASN A 90 20.63 14.54 0.96
C ASN A 90 21.64 14.82 2.11
N PRO A 91 22.67 15.65 1.88
CA PRO A 91 23.76 15.85 2.85
C PRO A 91 23.31 16.53 4.16
N HIS A 92 22.13 17.14 4.16
CA HIS A 92 21.53 17.79 5.33
C HIS A 92 20.38 16.97 5.94
N LEU A 93 20.31 15.66 5.65
CA LEU A 93 19.27 14.77 6.15
C LEU A 93 19.17 14.81 7.68
N SER A 94 20.32 14.70 8.36
CA SER A 94 20.40 14.72 9.83
C SER A 94 19.86 16.01 10.45
N ILE A 95 20.03 17.14 9.76
CA ILE A 95 19.51 18.44 10.20
C ILE A 95 18.00 18.52 9.91
N ARG A 96 17.58 18.17 8.69
CA ARG A 96 16.17 18.24 8.26
C ARG A 96 15.25 17.33 9.08
N HIS A 97 15.76 16.16 9.46
CA HIS A 97 15.03 15.16 10.23
C HIS A 97 15.56 15.03 11.66
N ALA A 98 16.20 16.07 12.21
CA ALA A 98 16.79 16.03 13.54
C ALA A 98 15.77 15.57 14.61
N ASP A 99 14.58 16.17 14.63
CA ASP A 99 13.53 15.84 15.60
C ASP A 99 13.02 14.40 15.43
N ALA A 100 12.82 13.96 14.19
CA ALA A 100 12.33 12.63 13.87
C ALA A 100 13.37 11.55 14.23
N LEU A 101 14.64 11.81 13.95
CA LEU A 101 15.75 10.93 14.31
C LEU A 101 15.95 10.87 15.83
N ALA A 102 15.83 12.01 16.52
CA ALA A 102 15.90 12.06 17.98
C ALA A 102 14.74 11.31 18.64
N ALA A 103 13.51 11.48 18.13
CA ALA A 103 12.34 10.72 18.59
C ALA A 103 12.51 9.21 18.34
N ALA A 104 13.03 8.83 17.17
CA ALA A 104 13.34 7.46 16.83
C ALA A 104 14.45 6.85 17.69
N ALA A 105 15.44 7.64 18.12
CA ALA A 105 16.47 7.20 19.07
C ALA A 105 15.83 6.94 20.45
N ARG A 106 15.08 7.90 21.00
CA ARG A 106 14.37 7.74 22.29
C ARG A 106 13.46 6.52 22.32
N MET A 107 12.69 6.32 21.25
CA MET A 107 11.78 5.19 21.11
C MET A 107 12.50 3.83 21.05
N ARG A 108 13.75 3.77 20.56
CA ARG A 108 14.55 2.52 20.56
C ARG A 108 15.28 2.29 21.87
N GLU A 109 15.81 3.35 22.47
CA GLU A 109 16.69 3.26 23.64
C GLU A 109 15.90 3.10 24.94
N ALA A 110 14.79 3.82 25.09
CA ALA A 110 14.03 3.84 26.33
C ALA A 110 12.51 4.04 26.10
N PRO A 111 11.82 3.14 25.38
CA PRO A 111 10.40 3.30 25.06
C PRO A 111 9.49 3.39 26.29
N LEU A 112 9.88 2.78 27.42
CA LEU A 112 9.14 2.80 28.68
C LEU A 112 9.35 4.08 29.50
N LEU A 113 10.40 4.85 29.21
CA LEU A 113 10.67 6.15 29.85
C LEU A 113 10.08 7.32 29.08
N MET A 114 9.46 7.06 27.92
CA MET A 114 8.79 8.08 27.13
C MET A 114 7.54 8.59 27.86
N ASP A 115 7.32 9.89 27.80
CA ASP A 115 6.08 10.52 28.26
C ASP A 115 4.86 9.92 27.54
N GLU A 116 3.75 9.78 28.26
CA GLU A 116 2.51 9.20 27.74
C GLU A 116 1.99 9.99 26.53
N GLY A 117 2.12 11.31 26.54
CA GLY A 117 1.77 12.17 25.42
C GLY A 117 2.65 11.94 24.19
N GLU A 118 3.95 11.69 24.37
CA GLU A 118 4.86 11.37 23.26
C GLU A 118 4.56 9.98 22.69
N ARG A 119 4.37 8.96 23.54
CA ARG A 119 3.97 7.61 23.11
C ARG A 119 2.69 7.65 22.29
N ARG A 120 1.69 8.38 22.77
CA ARG A 120 0.41 8.57 22.07
C ARG A 120 0.58 9.22 20.71
N ARG A 121 1.41 10.27 20.59
CA ARG A 121 1.70 10.90 19.30
C ARG A 121 2.34 9.94 18.30
N GLN A 122 3.27 9.10 18.74
CA GLN A 122 3.93 8.12 17.85
C GLN A 122 2.97 7.01 17.38
N LEU A 123 2.13 6.49 18.28
CA LEU A 123 1.05 5.55 17.95
C LEU A 123 0.08 6.14 16.92
N ASP A 124 -0.43 7.34 17.19
CA ASP A 124 -1.38 8.02 16.30
C ASP A 124 -0.72 8.32 14.93
N ALA A 125 0.56 8.70 14.90
CA ALA A 125 1.29 8.94 13.65
C ALA A 125 1.45 7.67 12.80
N ALA A 126 1.83 6.55 13.42
CA ALA A 126 1.96 5.27 12.73
C ALA A 126 0.62 4.81 12.14
N LEU A 127 -0.47 4.91 12.92
CA LEU A 127 -1.81 4.54 12.47
C LEU A 127 -2.34 5.45 11.35
N ARG A 128 -2.13 6.76 11.44
CA ARG A 128 -2.54 7.71 10.39
C ARG A 128 -1.83 7.44 9.07
N LEU A 129 -0.51 7.19 9.11
CA LEU A 129 0.27 6.87 7.93
C LEU A 129 -0.30 5.65 7.20
N GLN A 130 -0.67 4.60 7.94
CA GLN A 130 -1.27 3.41 7.33
C GLN A 130 -2.71 3.63 6.90
N ALA A 131 -3.47 4.49 7.60
CA ALA A 131 -4.82 4.86 7.19
C ALA A 131 -4.82 5.60 5.85
N ASP A 132 -3.88 6.53 5.66
CA ASP A 132 -3.69 7.23 4.38
C ASP A 132 -3.34 6.25 3.25
N ALA A 133 -2.46 5.28 3.50
CA ALA A 133 -2.13 4.25 2.52
C ALA A 133 -3.34 3.37 2.15
N LEU A 134 -4.21 3.05 3.10
CA LEU A 134 -5.44 2.31 2.84
C LEU A 134 -6.45 3.13 2.04
N ASP A 135 -6.64 4.40 2.40
CA ASP A 135 -7.55 5.31 1.70
C ASP A 135 -7.09 5.51 0.24
N GLU A 136 -5.78 5.66 0.01
CA GLU A 136 -5.21 5.73 -1.34
C GLU A 136 -5.43 4.41 -2.11
N TYR A 137 -5.17 3.26 -1.48
CA TYR A 137 -5.39 1.95 -2.11
C TYR A 137 -6.84 1.74 -2.54
N GLU A 138 -7.81 2.10 -1.70
CA GLU A 138 -9.23 1.96 -2.02
C GLU A 138 -9.73 2.97 -3.07
N SER A 139 -9.12 4.16 -3.13
CA SER A 139 -9.44 5.15 -4.15
C SER A 139 -8.95 4.73 -5.55
N ALA A 140 -7.89 3.93 -5.62
CA ALA A 140 -7.34 3.45 -6.86
C ALA A 140 -8.07 2.18 -7.33
N THR A 141 -8.69 2.23 -8.51
CA THR A 141 -9.28 1.03 -9.15
C THR A 141 -8.18 0.08 -9.61
N ARG A 142 -7.68 -0.76 -8.70
CA ARG A 142 -6.68 -1.78 -8.98
C ARG A 142 -7.34 -3.15 -8.91
N LEU A 143 -7.07 -3.99 -9.91
CA LEU A 143 -7.41 -5.40 -9.89
C LEU A 143 -6.13 -6.19 -9.67
N ASP A 144 -6.08 -6.93 -8.55
CA ASP A 144 -4.94 -7.77 -8.23
C ASP A 144 -4.85 -8.95 -9.19
N ARG A 145 -3.66 -9.55 -9.30
CA ARG A 145 -3.41 -10.68 -10.19
C ARG A 145 -4.32 -11.87 -9.88
N GLU A 146 -4.65 -12.11 -8.61
CA GLU A 146 -5.57 -13.17 -8.22
C GLU A 146 -7.00 -12.93 -8.72
N VAL A 147 -7.44 -11.66 -8.84
CA VAL A 147 -8.74 -11.34 -9.44
C VAL A 147 -8.70 -11.60 -10.94
N TRP A 148 -7.60 -11.27 -11.62
CA TRP A 148 -7.41 -11.63 -13.02
C TRP A 148 -7.45 -13.15 -13.25
N TRP A 149 -6.85 -13.94 -12.36
CA TRP A 149 -6.98 -15.40 -12.38
C TRP A 149 -8.41 -15.87 -12.15
N ALA A 150 -9.15 -15.24 -11.23
CA ALA A 150 -10.56 -15.57 -10.99
C ALA A 150 -11.44 -15.27 -12.21
N ILE A 151 -11.22 -14.13 -12.87
CA ILE A 151 -11.93 -13.75 -14.11
C ILE A 151 -11.59 -14.75 -15.24
N GLY A 152 -10.31 -15.07 -15.43
CA GLY A 152 -9.89 -16.06 -16.43
C GLY A 152 -10.44 -17.46 -16.15
N GLY A 153 -10.44 -17.88 -14.89
CA GLY A 153 -11.01 -19.15 -14.44
C GLY A 153 -12.53 -19.23 -14.62
N ALA A 154 -13.24 -18.15 -14.32
CA ALA A 154 -14.68 -18.00 -14.58
C ALA A 154 -15.01 -18.19 -16.06
N PHE A 155 -14.24 -17.55 -16.95
CA PHE A 155 -14.42 -17.70 -18.39
C PHE A 155 -14.15 -19.14 -18.86
N ALA A 156 -13.02 -19.71 -18.43
CA ALA A 156 -12.66 -21.09 -18.75
C ALA A 156 -13.72 -22.10 -18.26
N PHE A 157 -14.25 -21.90 -17.05
CA PHE A 157 -15.30 -22.73 -16.49
C PHE A 157 -16.58 -22.69 -17.33
N CYS A 158 -17.03 -21.50 -17.73
CA CYS A 158 -18.20 -21.36 -18.61
C CYS A 158 -18.01 -22.06 -19.95
N VAL A 159 -16.81 -21.96 -20.55
CA VAL A 159 -16.49 -22.64 -21.83
C VAL A 159 -16.54 -24.17 -21.65
N VAL A 160 -15.96 -24.69 -20.57
CA VAL A 160 -15.96 -26.14 -20.27
C VAL A 160 -17.38 -26.65 -20.07
N VAL A 161 -18.21 -25.94 -19.31
CA VAL A 161 -19.63 -26.31 -19.10
C VAL A 161 -20.39 -26.31 -20.41
N LEU A 162 -20.22 -25.29 -21.26
CA LEU A 162 -20.86 -25.24 -22.58
C LEU A 162 -20.44 -26.41 -23.48
N MET A 163 -19.14 -26.75 -23.50
CA MET A 163 -18.64 -27.89 -24.26
C MET A 163 -19.23 -29.22 -23.75
N ALA A 164 -19.30 -29.40 -22.43
CA ALA A 164 -19.86 -30.60 -21.82
C ALA A 164 -21.37 -30.74 -22.10
N LEU A 165 -22.14 -29.67 -21.92
CA LEU A 165 -23.59 -29.65 -22.19
C LEU A 165 -23.89 -29.91 -23.66
N ARG A 166 -23.11 -29.32 -24.57
CA ARG A 166 -23.27 -29.55 -26.01
C ARG A 166 -23.09 -31.03 -26.41
N GLN A 167 -22.23 -31.77 -25.70
CA GLN A 167 -22.00 -33.19 -25.99
C GLN A 167 -23.01 -34.12 -25.29
N GLN A 168 -23.46 -33.78 -24.07
CA GLN A 168 -24.20 -34.71 -23.22
C GLN A 168 -25.69 -34.40 -23.09
N ALA A 169 -26.09 -33.12 -23.11
CA ALA A 169 -27.45 -32.68 -22.81
C ALA A 169 -27.76 -31.34 -23.53
N PRO A 170 -27.83 -31.34 -24.87
CA PRO A 170 -27.99 -30.11 -25.66
C PRO A 170 -29.29 -29.37 -25.35
N GLU A 171 -30.33 -30.06 -24.90
CA GLU A 171 -31.61 -29.47 -24.48
C GLU A 171 -31.51 -28.60 -23.21
N ASN A 172 -30.45 -28.75 -22.41
CA ASN A 172 -30.23 -28.03 -21.17
C ASN A 172 -29.17 -26.92 -21.26
N MET A 173 -28.74 -26.56 -22.48
CA MET A 173 -27.66 -25.59 -22.70
C MET A 173 -27.91 -24.23 -22.04
N ASP A 174 -29.12 -23.68 -22.18
CA ASP A 174 -29.45 -22.36 -21.64
C ASP A 174 -29.42 -22.36 -20.10
N THR A 175 -30.10 -23.32 -19.48
CA THR A 175 -30.17 -23.45 -18.02
C THR A 175 -28.78 -23.71 -17.42
N GLY A 176 -28.01 -24.61 -18.01
CA GLY A 176 -26.68 -24.94 -17.52
C GLY A 176 -25.68 -23.79 -17.67
N PHE A 177 -25.77 -23.02 -18.77
CA PHE A 177 -24.97 -21.80 -18.93
C PHE A 177 -25.30 -20.74 -17.88
N ILE A 178 -26.60 -20.48 -17.63
CA ILE A 178 -27.04 -19.52 -16.62
C ILE A 178 -26.49 -19.88 -15.24
N ILE A 179 -26.59 -21.15 -14.84
CA ILE A 179 -26.06 -21.64 -13.56
C ILE A 179 -24.54 -21.42 -13.50
N ALA A 180 -23.81 -21.82 -14.53
CA ALA A 180 -22.36 -21.67 -14.57
C ALA A 180 -21.91 -20.21 -14.52
N PHE A 181 -22.64 -19.32 -15.20
CA PHE A 181 -22.39 -17.89 -15.21
C PHE A 181 -22.59 -17.27 -13.82
N PHE A 182 -23.70 -17.56 -13.13
CA PHE A 182 -23.95 -17.01 -11.80
C PHE A 182 -22.99 -17.56 -10.74
N LEU A 183 -22.61 -18.84 -10.82
CA LEU A 183 -21.56 -19.40 -9.96
C LEU A 183 -20.22 -18.70 -10.17
N SER A 184 -19.85 -18.46 -11.43
CA SER A 184 -18.64 -17.73 -11.80
C SER A 184 -18.67 -16.28 -11.30
N LEU A 185 -19.79 -15.60 -11.46
CA LEU A 185 -19.99 -14.23 -10.99
C LEU A 185 -19.88 -14.15 -9.46
N GLY A 186 -20.50 -15.10 -8.75
CA GLY A 186 -20.39 -15.21 -7.29
C GLY A 186 -18.95 -15.43 -6.82
N ALA A 187 -18.20 -16.30 -7.50
CA ALA A 187 -16.79 -16.56 -7.20
C ALA A 187 -15.91 -15.30 -7.42
N VAL A 188 -16.12 -14.56 -8.51
CA VAL A 188 -15.39 -13.31 -8.77
C VAL A 188 -15.77 -12.23 -7.75
N ALA A 189 -17.05 -12.08 -7.43
CA ALA A 189 -17.51 -11.13 -6.41
C ALA A 189 -16.91 -11.43 -5.03
N TRP A 190 -16.82 -12.71 -4.64
CA TRP A 190 -16.14 -13.15 -3.43
C TRP A 190 -14.64 -12.80 -3.45
N GLN A 191 -13.97 -12.99 -4.58
CA GLN A 191 -12.54 -12.63 -4.71
C GLN A 191 -12.30 -11.12 -4.61
N LEU A 192 -13.22 -10.31 -5.16
CA LEU A 192 -13.20 -8.86 -5.03
C LEU A 192 -13.39 -8.42 -3.58
N SER A 193 -14.33 -9.02 -2.84
CA SER A 193 -14.54 -8.67 -1.42
C SER A 193 -13.33 -9.02 -0.54
N GLN A 194 -12.53 -10.01 -0.93
CA GLN A 194 -11.31 -10.41 -0.22
C GLN A 194 -10.06 -9.58 -0.57
N MET A 195 -10.12 -8.67 -1.57
CA MET A 195 -8.96 -7.86 -1.96
C MET A 195 -8.46 -6.97 -0.83
N GLY A 196 -9.38 -6.24 -0.19
CA GLY A 196 -9.03 -5.31 0.90
C GLY A 196 -8.40 -6.03 2.09
N GLU A 197 -8.91 -7.21 2.43
CA GLU A 197 -8.35 -8.03 3.53
C GLU A 197 -6.95 -8.56 3.18
N ARG A 198 -6.72 -8.98 1.93
CA ARG A 198 -5.39 -9.42 1.50
C ARG A 198 -4.37 -8.28 1.53
N PHE A 199 -4.75 -7.09 1.07
CA PHE A 199 -3.89 -5.90 1.17
C PHE A 199 -3.59 -5.55 2.63
N LEU A 200 -4.61 -5.57 3.49
CA LEU A 200 -4.47 -5.31 4.92
C LEU A 200 -3.47 -6.28 5.57
N GLN A 201 -3.58 -7.58 5.30
CA GLN A 201 -2.73 -8.60 5.90
C GLN A 201 -1.32 -8.65 5.32
N ARG A 202 -1.15 -8.48 4.00
CA ARG A 202 0.15 -8.63 3.33
C ARG A 202 1.00 -7.36 3.36
N GLU A 203 0.36 -6.20 3.26
CA GLU A 203 1.07 -4.92 3.11
C GLU A 203 0.97 -4.07 4.37
N LEU A 204 -0.23 -3.87 4.91
CA LEU A 204 -0.46 -2.85 5.93
C LEU A 204 -0.09 -3.33 7.34
N LEU A 205 -0.58 -4.50 7.77
CA LEU A 205 -0.32 -5.03 9.12
C LEU A 205 1.18 -5.26 9.40
N PRO A 206 1.99 -5.81 8.47
CA PRO A 206 3.44 -5.94 8.70
C PRO A 206 4.14 -4.58 8.84
N LYS A 207 3.75 -3.58 8.05
CA LYS A 207 4.30 -2.22 8.15
C LYS A 207 3.89 -1.55 9.45
N LEU A 208 2.63 -1.70 9.86
CA LEU A 208 2.14 -1.19 11.12
C LEU A 208 2.85 -1.84 12.31
N ALA A 209 2.98 -3.16 12.32
CA ALA A 209 3.71 -3.88 13.35
C ALA A 209 5.17 -3.44 13.41
N ARG A 210 5.84 -3.28 12.26
CA ARG A 210 7.22 -2.76 12.22
C ARG A 210 7.33 -1.34 12.77
N ALA A 211 6.38 -0.47 12.46
CA ALA A 211 6.35 0.90 12.97
C ALA A 211 6.08 0.95 14.48
N LEU A 212 5.27 0.03 15.01
CA LEU A 212 4.88 0.01 16.42
C LEU A 212 5.78 -0.84 17.32
N ALA A 213 6.54 -1.79 16.77
CA ALA A 213 7.37 -2.72 17.53
C ALA A 213 8.33 -2.02 18.52
N PRO A 214 9.00 -0.90 18.16
CA PRO A 214 9.86 -0.19 19.10
C PRO A 214 9.11 0.38 20.32
N LEU A 215 7.84 0.76 20.17
CA LEU A 215 7.03 1.34 21.26
C LEU A 215 6.57 0.30 22.28
N GLN A 216 6.57 -0.99 21.91
CA GLN A 216 5.98 -2.09 22.68
C GLN A 216 4.60 -1.72 23.24
N PRO A 217 3.63 -1.35 22.37
CA PRO A 217 2.36 -0.81 22.83
C PRO A 217 1.54 -1.87 23.56
N ARG A 218 0.85 -1.45 24.62
CA ARG A 218 -0.13 -2.29 25.31
C ARG A 218 -1.40 -2.39 24.46
N PRO A 219 -2.16 -3.50 24.53
CA PRO A 219 -3.42 -3.63 23.79
C PRO A 219 -4.39 -2.46 24.02
N VAL A 220 -4.47 -1.97 25.26
CA VAL A 220 -5.30 -0.81 25.64
C VAL A 220 -4.86 0.46 24.91
N GLU A 221 -3.55 0.71 24.78
CA GLU A 221 -3.03 1.89 24.06
C GLU A 221 -3.38 1.85 22.57
N ILE A 222 -3.41 0.65 21.99
CA ILE A 222 -3.81 0.42 20.61
C ILE A 222 -5.31 0.67 20.44
N ASP A 223 -6.14 0.12 21.34
CA ASP A 223 -7.59 0.28 21.29
C ASP A 223 -7.99 1.76 21.38
N GLU A 224 -7.43 2.50 22.34
CA GLU A 224 -7.68 3.94 22.46
C GLU A 224 -7.23 4.71 21.22
N ALA A 225 -6.11 4.33 20.58
CA ALA A 225 -5.64 4.95 19.36
C ALA A 225 -6.56 4.65 18.16
N LEU A 226 -7.07 3.42 18.07
CA LEU A 226 -8.06 3.04 17.08
C LEU A 226 -9.40 3.77 17.30
N GLU A 227 -9.83 3.96 18.53
CA GLU A 227 -11.04 4.74 18.84
C GLU A 227 -10.91 6.21 18.39
N ARG A 228 -9.76 6.84 18.66
CA ARG A 228 -9.48 8.20 18.18
C ARG A 228 -9.49 8.27 16.65
N LEU A 229 -8.88 7.27 16.00
CA LEU A 229 -8.83 7.18 14.55
C LEU A 229 -10.24 6.93 13.96
N ARG A 230 -11.09 6.16 14.65
CA ARG A 230 -12.49 5.94 14.31
C ARG A 230 -13.31 7.23 14.43
N GLY A 231 -13.06 8.04 15.46
CA GLY A 231 -13.64 9.38 15.62
C GLY A 231 -13.31 10.34 14.46
N GLN A 232 -12.24 10.07 13.71
CA GLN A 232 -11.87 10.82 12.50
C GLN A 232 -12.51 10.24 11.21
N GLY A 233 -13.37 9.23 11.33
CA GLY A 233 -14.05 8.61 10.18
C GLY A 233 -13.13 7.73 9.31
N ARG A 234 -11.96 7.34 9.81
CA ARG A 234 -10.98 6.56 9.05
C ARG A 234 -11.37 5.09 8.99
N LYS A 235 -11.38 4.54 7.77
CA LYS A 235 -11.78 3.15 7.49
C LYS A 235 -10.87 2.11 8.13
N LEU A 236 -9.59 2.44 8.33
CA LEU A 236 -8.64 1.53 8.96
C LEU A 236 -9.14 1.05 10.33
N ALA A 237 -9.61 1.97 11.18
CA ALA A 237 -10.12 1.66 12.53
C ALA A 237 -11.46 0.90 12.54
N GLN A 238 -12.09 0.70 11.38
CA GLN A 238 -13.29 -0.12 11.22
C GLN A 238 -12.94 -1.55 10.78
N ARG A 239 -11.73 -1.78 10.26
CA ARG A 239 -11.28 -3.07 9.68
C ARG A 239 -10.24 -3.82 10.50
N ILE A 240 -9.59 -3.15 11.44
CA ILE A 240 -8.63 -3.77 12.36
C ILE A 240 -9.04 -3.55 13.81
N ASP A 241 -8.62 -4.49 14.65
CA ASP A 241 -8.70 -4.45 16.09
C ASP A 241 -7.28 -4.56 16.69
N SER A 242 -7.16 -4.31 18.00
CA SER A 242 -5.89 -4.47 18.71
C SER A 242 -5.36 -5.90 18.69
N ALA A 243 -6.25 -6.90 18.66
CA ALA A 243 -5.88 -8.31 18.62
C ALA A 243 -5.08 -8.66 17.35
N ARG A 244 -5.57 -8.24 16.18
CA ARG A 244 -4.87 -8.42 14.89
C ARG A 244 -3.52 -7.73 14.87
N ILE A 245 -3.44 -6.48 15.36
CA ILE A 245 -2.16 -5.75 15.41
C ILE A 245 -1.17 -6.47 16.34
N THR A 246 -1.64 -6.89 17.51
CA THR A 246 -0.83 -7.61 18.52
C THR A 246 -0.32 -8.95 17.99
N GLN A 247 -1.10 -9.63 17.14
CA GLN A 247 -0.68 -10.88 16.49
C GLN A 247 0.54 -10.67 15.58
N PHE A 248 0.60 -9.56 14.86
CA PHE A 248 1.72 -9.23 13.97
C PHE A 248 2.92 -8.60 14.69
N LEU A 249 2.75 -8.17 15.95
CA LEU A 249 3.83 -7.67 16.80
C LEU A 249 4.65 -8.79 17.48
N ARG A 250 4.13 -10.02 17.52
CA ARG A 250 4.79 -11.20 18.09
C ARG A 250 5.61 -11.92 17.02
#